data_AF-D3NXM6-F1
#
_entry.id   AF-D3NXM6-F1
#
_cell.length_a   1.000
_cell.length_b   1.000
_cell.length_c   1.000
_cell.angle_alpha   90.00
_cell.angle_beta   90.00
_cell.angle_gamma   90.00
#
_symmetry.space_group_name_H-M   'P 1'
#
loop_
_entity.id
_entity.type
_entity.pdbx_description
1 polymer ?
#
loop_
_entity_poly.entity_id
_entity_poly.type
_entity_poly.pdbx_seq_one_letter_code
_entity_poly.pdbx_strand_id
1 'polypeptide(L)'
;MSGNSSPLAPLVTFGVVGDYGSGGIGSTNVIAQAATGVATAMKSFVSPSIPSNFVVSLGDQIYPPWSKGCENGAATAAEYIAAIGNLYGGFIFYPPVNYDDPSAPVSPNPYAPDTPTSSTMRLFPVIGDHDWWKQNQTIPARSSGDSPEIYLMKGNDNYQVNFAGLNLPLDPQLDPQLGTPDYTPCIRYYTVQPAADPATNTPLIQLFALSNDQNEVALGTLFTKDSSSDNLLSPQIQWFTGALSDSQAVWNIVSMHQPPYSSSNDHGPTTYFQLVDLVANTVGKTVDLVLAGHIHSYERFQNVDQSNGLTTYIVNGTGGTLEGFASFKSVTDTSPIGQVRVTGYYGFQVATVSLQTLTLAFYGSTDPANASQAPSGPSWTAFDVFMIVKPNTTLTLGDMAGLTGLLIQGVTDSSGATSGLTIDTGGQTATLPLNLYGPGSLTVTGGGTLTVTAAPVPTGFKQNTDGSIPSVYYEQTQTGPTGPIATDSQTTLVLYGTNYPPSAENPAAPAG
;
A
#
# COMPACT_ATOMS: atom_id res chain seq x y z
N MET A 1 0.27 -34.31 16.35
CA MET A 1 -0.36 -33.19 17.06
C MET A 1 -0.05 -31.93 16.27
N SER A 2 -0.86 -31.62 15.26
CA SER A 2 -0.78 -30.35 14.53
C SER A 2 -1.42 -29.29 15.43
N GLY A 3 -0.60 -28.43 16.04
CA GLY A 3 -1.13 -27.27 16.74
C GLY A 3 -1.81 -26.39 15.70
N ASN A 4 -3.14 -26.27 15.76
CA ASN A 4 -3.85 -25.21 15.04
C ASN A 4 -3.32 -23.88 15.60
N SER A 5 -2.43 -23.23 14.86
CA SER A 5 -2.10 -21.83 15.11
C SER A 5 -3.39 -21.02 15.03
N SER A 6 -3.58 -20.06 15.95
CA SER A 6 -4.72 -19.14 15.92
C SER A 6 -4.83 -18.49 14.53
N PRO A 7 -6.02 -18.35 13.93
CA PRO A 7 -6.16 -17.72 12.61
C PRO A 7 -5.78 -16.22 12.62
N LEU A 8 -5.66 -15.62 13.81
CA LEU A 8 -5.15 -14.26 14.03
C LEU A 8 -3.62 -14.19 14.14
N ALA A 9 -2.95 -15.34 14.30
CA ALA A 9 -1.50 -15.36 14.43
C ALA A 9 -0.85 -14.80 13.15
N PRO A 10 0.09 -13.84 13.27
CA PRO A 10 0.79 -13.30 12.11
C PRO A 10 1.52 -14.39 11.32
N LEU A 11 1.29 -14.41 10.01
CA LEU A 11 1.93 -15.31 9.06
C LEU A 11 3.00 -14.60 8.22
N VAL A 12 2.83 -13.28 8.00
CA VAL A 12 3.81 -12.45 7.30
C VAL A 12 3.85 -11.03 7.88
N THR A 13 5.04 -10.44 7.88
CA THR A 13 5.21 -8.99 8.01
C THR A 13 5.87 -8.41 6.77
N PHE A 14 5.43 -7.24 6.31
CA PHE A 14 6.10 -6.57 5.18
C PHE A 14 6.20 -5.07 5.39
N GLY A 15 7.27 -4.48 4.86
CA GLY A 15 7.49 -3.04 4.83
C GLY A 15 6.86 -2.40 3.60
N VAL A 16 6.43 -1.16 3.71
CA VAL A 16 6.04 -0.33 2.56
C VAL A 16 6.80 0.98 2.66
N VAL A 17 7.44 1.38 1.56
CA VAL A 17 8.20 2.63 1.49
C VAL A 17 7.80 3.43 0.27
N GLY A 18 7.61 4.72 0.48
CA GLY A 18 7.34 5.70 -0.58
C GLY A 18 8.57 6.09 -1.36
N ASP A 19 8.52 7.27 -1.95
CA ASP A 19 9.58 7.80 -2.79
C ASP A 19 10.85 8.10 -1.97
N TYR A 20 12.00 7.64 -2.47
CA TYR A 20 13.30 7.88 -1.84
C TYR A 20 14.36 8.25 -2.86
N GLY A 21 15.19 9.23 -2.51
CA GLY A 21 16.17 9.78 -3.41
C GLY A 21 17.57 9.22 -3.22
N SER A 22 18.14 8.77 -4.33
CA SER A 22 19.57 8.89 -4.59
C SER A 22 19.82 9.79 -5.80
N GLY A 23 20.94 10.50 -5.82
CA GLY A 23 21.36 11.34 -6.93
C GLY A 23 22.87 11.51 -6.99
N GLY A 24 23.39 12.27 -7.96
CA GLY A 24 24.83 12.48 -8.14
C GLY A 24 25.28 13.94 -7.98
N ILE A 25 26.39 14.17 -7.26
CA ILE A 25 27.13 15.45 -7.32
C ILE A 25 28.49 15.16 -7.97
N GLY A 26 28.65 15.50 -9.25
CA GLY A 26 29.85 15.12 -10.02
C GLY A 26 29.88 13.60 -10.22
N SER A 27 30.94 12.93 -9.75
CA SER A 27 31.07 11.46 -9.79
C SER A 27 30.65 10.76 -8.48
N THR A 28 30.07 11.50 -7.54
CA THR A 28 29.74 10.98 -6.20
C THR A 28 28.25 10.73 -6.08
N ASN A 29 27.86 9.48 -5.80
CA ASN A 29 26.50 9.12 -5.44
C ASN A 29 26.17 9.67 -4.05
N VAL A 30 25.03 10.35 -3.94
CA VAL A 30 24.47 10.92 -2.72
C VAL A 30 23.12 10.26 -2.49
N ILE A 31 23.01 9.49 -1.41
CA ILE A 31 21.73 9.00 -0.92
C ILE A 31 21.23 9.99 0.12
N ALA A 32 19.95 10.35 0.06
CA ALA A 32 19.34 11.19 1.08
C ALA A 32 19.54 10.56 2.46
N GLN A 33 20.07 11.34 3.42
CA GLN A 33 20.22 10.85 4.80
C GLN A 33 18.88 10.40 5.38
N ALA A 34 17.79 11.06 4.95
CA ALA A 34 16.45 10.67 5.33
C ALA A 34 16.06 9.28 4.81
N ALA A 35 16.34 8.96 3.55
CA ALA A 35 16.11 7.62 2.99
C ALA A 35 16.89 6.55 3.74
N THR A 36 18.15 6.81 4.12
CA THR A 36 18.95 5.89 4.95
C THR A 36 18.31 5.67 6.32
N GLY A 37 17.82 6.73 6.96
CA GLY A 37 17.12 6.66 8.23
C GLY A 37 15.82 5.86 8.16
N VAL A 38 14.99 6.14 7.16
CA VAL A 38 13.74 5.40 6.85
C VAL A 38 14.03 3.92 6.62
N ALA A 39 14.97 3.60 5.73
CA ALA A 39 15.33 2.23 5.45
C ALA A 39 15.84 1.51 6.70
N THR A 40 16.73 2.13 7.48
CA THR A 40 17.28 1.54 8.72
C THR A 40 16.19 1.24 9.74
N ALA A 41 15.25 2.18 9.92
CA ALA A 41 14.15 2.01 10.85
C ALA A 41 13.18 0.93 10.38
N MET A 42 12.72 0.96 9.12
CA MET A 42 11.80 -0.06 8.61
C MET A 42 12.35 -1.47 8.79
N LYS A 43 13.65 -1.67 8.54
CA LYS A 43 14.34 -2.94 8.74
C LYS A 43 14.27 -3.46 10.17
N SER A 44 14.26 -2.60 11.18
CA SER A 44 14.16 -3.04 12.57
C SER A 44 12.74 -3.41 12.99
N PHE A 45 11.71 -2.98 12.24
CA PHE A 45 10.31 -3.26 12.55
C PHE A 45 9.76 -4.50 11.83
N VAL A 46 10.37 -4.93 10.72
CA VAL A 46 9.99 -6.18 10.05
C VAL A 46 10.60 -7.35 10.81
N SER A 47 9.74 -8.15 11.48
CA SER A 47 10.19 -9.12 12.48
C SER A 47 11.04 -10.24 11.86
N PRO A 48 12.28 -10.47 12.33
CA PRO A 48 13.12 -11.55 11.83
C PRO A 48 12.58 -12.95 12.20
N SER A 49 11.61 -13.05 13.11
CA SER A 49 10.99 -14.31 13.53
C SER A 49 9.85 -14.80 12.63
N ILE A 50 9.38 -13.98 11.70
CA ILE A 50 8.31 -14.34 10.76
C ILE A 50 8.95 -14.69 9.40
N PRO A 51 8.70 -15.89 8.85
CA PRO A 51 9.52 -16.46 7.78
C PRO A 51 9.37 -15.79 6.39
N SER A 52 8.28 -15.06 6.14
CA SER A 52 7.88 -14.66 4.77
C SER A 52 7.97 -13.16 4.47
N ASN A 53 8.97 -12.45 4.98
CA ASN A 53 9.01 -10.99 4.90
C ASN A 53 9.31 -10.42 3.50
N PHE A 54 8.82 -9.21 3.23
CA PHE A 54 9.16 -8.46 2.02
C PHE A 54 8.98 -6.94 2.21
N VAL A 55 9.37 -6.16 1.21
CA VAL A 55 9.22 -4.72 1.12
C VAL A 55 8.53 -4.40 -0.20
N VAL A 56 7.54 -3.50 -0.17
CA VAL A 56 6.93 -2.90 -1.36
C VAL A 56 7.42 -1.46 -1.48
N SER A 57 8.02 -1.11 -2.62
CA SER A 57 8.46 0.26 -2.91
C SER A 57 7.42 0.93 -3.81
N LEU A 58 6.96 2.13 -3.46
CA LEU A 58 5.83 2.80 -4.13
C LEU A 58 6.24 3.86 -5.15
N GLY A 59 7.52 3.93 -5.49
CA GLY A 59 7.99 4.70 -6.64
C GLY A 59 9.24 5.49 -6.38
N ASP A 60 9.37 6.59 -7.12
CA ASP A 60 10.58 7.35 -7.43
C ASP A 60 11.78 7.04 -6.52
N GLN A 61 12.68 6.26 -7.08
CA GLN A 61 13.80 5.68 -6.34
C GLN A 61 15.10 6.46 -6.61
N ILE A 62 15.02 7.41 -7.54
CA ILE A 62 16.12 8.25 -8.01
C ILE A 62 15.65 9.70 -8.13
N TYR A 63 16.33 10.60 -7.43
CA TYR A 63 16.14 12.04 -7.54
C TYR A 63 17.50 12.72 -7.77
N PRO A 64 17.66 13.57 -8.81
CA PRO A 64 18.86 14.37 -8.93
C PRO A 64 18.95 15.35 -7.74
N PRO A 65 20.16 15.64 -7.21
CA PRO A 65 20.29 16.61 -6.13
C PRO A 65 20.04 18.00 -6.69
N TRP A 66 18.91 18.59 -6.29
CA TRP A 66 18.36 19.87 -6.75
C TRP A 66 19.34 21.06 -6.70
N SER A 67 20.40 20.99 -5.89
CA SER A 67 21.16 22.16 -5.44
C SER A 67 22.19 22.76 -6.40
N LYS A 68 22.35 22.31 -7.67
CA LYS A 68 23.44 22.84 -8.54
C LYS A 68 23.13 23.04 -10.03
N GLY A 69 21.88 23.09 -10.47
CA GLY A 69 21.60 23.22 -11.91
C GLY A 69 22.21 22.07 -12.73
N CYS A 70 22.40 20.91 -12.09
CA CYS A 70 22.90 19.69 -12.69
C CYS A 70 21.73 18.87 -13.24
N GLU A 71 20.87 19.47 -14.06
CA GLU A 71 19.84 18.76 -14.83
C GLU A 71 20.43 18.00 -16.03
N ASN A 72 21.73 17.72 -16.05
CA ASN A 72 22.43 17.20 -17.21
C ASN A 72 22.86 15.74 -17.00
N GLY A 73 21.94 14.79 -17.15
CA GLY A 73 22.25 13.36 -17.16
C GLY A 73 21.14 12.48 -16.57
N ALA A 74 20.83 11.37 -17.25
CA ALA A 74 19.99 10.29 -16.73
C ALA A 74 20.66 9.64 -15.55
N ALA A 75 19.89 9.20 -14.57
CA ALA A 75 20.41 8.13 -13.75
C ALA A 75 20.57 6.87 -14.62
N THR A 76 21.77 6.33 -14.58
CA THR A 76 22.11 5.06 -15.20
C THR A 76 21.45 3.92 -14.44
N ALA A 77 21.24 2.77 -15.09
CA ALA A 77 20.81 1.56 -14.41
C ALA A 77 21.73 1.20 -13.22
N ALA A 78 23.03 1.53 -13.31
CA ALA A 78 23.98 1.33 -12.22
C ALA A 78 23.70 2.24 -11.01
N GLU A 79 23.29 3.50 -11.22
CA GLU A 79 22.91 4.41 -10.12
C GLU A 79 21.61 3.95 -9.44
N TYR A 80 20.61 3.51 -10.22
CA TYR A 80 19.39 2.87 -9.69
C TYR A 80 19.72 1.64 -8.84
N ILE A 81 20.48 0.70 -9.41
CA ILE A 81 20.91 -0.53 -8.72
C ILE A 81 21.72 -0.19 -7.47
N ALA A 82 22.57 0.85 -7.49
CA ALA A 82 23.34 1.27 -6.34
C ALA A 82 22.45 1.89 -5.25
N ALA A 83 21.48 2.72 -5.60
CA ALA A 83 20.52 3.32 -4.66
C ALA A 83 19.77 2.23 -3.89
N ILE A 84 19.18 1.33 -4.67
CA ILE A 84 18.42 0.20 -4.20
C ILE A 84 19.31 -0.79 -3.45
N GLY A 85 20.51 -1.07 -3.96
CA GLY A 85 21.51 -1.92 -3.34
C GLY A 85 21.93 -1.42 -1.96
N ASN A 86 22.20 -0.12 -1.83
CA ASN A 86 22.63 0.50 -0.58
C ASN A 86 21.51 0.52 0.47
N LEU A 87 20.28 0.84 0.07
CA LEU A 87 19.15 0.96 1.00
C LEU A 87 18.50 -0.41 1.29
N TYR A 88 18.29 -1.22 0.26
CA TYR A 88 17.47 -2.42 0.29
C TYR A 88 18.12 -3.65 -0.37
N GLY A 89 19.39 -3.59 -0.78
CA GLY A 89 20.06 -4.67 -1.51
C GLY A 89 20.16 -5.99 -0.74
N GLY A 90 20.19 -5.93 0.59
CA GLY A 90 20.07 -7.12 1.43
C GLY A 90 18.72 -7.85 1.32
N PHE A 91 17.76 -7.27 0.60
CA PHE A 91 16.42 -7.80 0.36
C PHE A 91 16.14 -8.14 -1.10
N ILE A 92 17.15 -8.09 -1.96
CA ILE A 92 17.01 -8.44 -3.35
C ILE A 92 17.82 -9.71 -3.55
N PHE A 93 17.15 -10.81 -3.89
CA PHE A 93 17.87 -11.99 -4.35
C PHE A 93 18.30 -11.72 -5.77
N TYR A 94 19.39 -10.99 -5.95
CA TYR A 94 20.12 -11.13 -7.18
C TYR A 94 20.63 -12.58 -7.19
N PRO A 95 20.29 -13.45 -8.15
CA PRO A 95 21.31 -14.39 -8.54
C PRO A 95 22.52 -13.52 -8.92
N PRO A 96 23.72 -13.77 -8.39
CA PRO A 96 24.89 -13.07 -8.88
C PRO A 96 25.02 -13.44 -10.34
N VAL A 97 24.51 -12.57 -11.23
CA VAL A 97 24.89 -12.60 -12.64
C VAL A 97 26.34 -12.13 -12.60
N ASN A 98 27.25 -13.09 -12.52
CA ASN A 98 28.62 -12.82 -12.83
C ASN A 98 28.63 -12.50 -14.32
N TYR A 99 28.72 -11.22 -14.66
CA TYR A 99 28.82 -10.79 -16.07
C TYR A 99 30.05 -11.43 -16.76
N ASP A 100 30.97 -12.03 -15.98
CA ASP A 100 32.15 -12.76 -16.45
C ASP A 100 32.01 -14.30 -16.46
N ASP A 101 30.92 -14.91 -15.97
CA ASP A 101 30.73 -16.38 -15.98
C ASP A 101 29.26 -16.81 -16.26
N PRO A 102 28.92 -17.13 -17.52
CA PRO A 102 27.58 -17.55 -17.93
C PRO A 102 27.22 -19.01 -17.58
N SER A 103 28.05 -19.75 -16.82
CA SER A 103 27.85 -21.17 -16.53
C SER A 103 27.35 -21.48 -15.10
N ALA A 104 27.22 -20.47 -14.24
CA ALA A 104 26.74 -20.66 -12.88
C ALA A 104 25.23 -21.02 -12.85
N PRO A 105 24.81 -22.04 -12.07
CA PRO A 105 23.39 -22.38 -11.94
C PRO A 105 22.64 -21.26 -11.19
N VAL A 106 21.78 -20.57 -11.93
CA VAL A 106 20.91 -19.50 -11.44
C VAL A 106 19.69 -20.16 -10.76
N SER A 107 19.38 -19.78 -9.51
CA SER A 107 18.03 -20.02 -8.97
C SER A 107 17.04 -19.33 -9.91
N PRO A 108 16.04 -20.03 -10.48
CA PRO A 108 15.25 -19.50 -11.59
C PRO A 108 14.35 -18.32 -11.21
N ASN A 109 14.23 -17.96 -9.93
CA ASN A 109 13.43 -16.82 -9.51
C ASN A 109 14.12 -15.97 -8.41
N PRO A 110 14.67 -14.78 -8.73
CA PRO A 110 15.19 -13.78 -7.77
C PRO A 110 14.18 -13.27 -6.71
N TYR A 111 12.93 -13.72 -6.78
CA TYR A 111 11.85 -13.35 -5.87
C TYR A 111 11.13 -14.57 -5.26
N ALA A 112 11.64 -15.78 -5.49
CA ALA A 112 11.21 -16.99 -4.79
C ALA A 112 12.19 -17.36 -3.66
N PRO A 113 11.71 -17.92 -2.53
CA PRO A 113 12.60 -18.46 -1.52
C PRO A 113 13.31 -19.72 -2.04
N ASP A 114 14.64 -19.78 -1.91
CA ASP A 114 15.43 -20.97 -2.27
C ASP A 114 15.09 -22.19 -1.39
N THR A 115 14.61 -21.96 -0.16
CA THR A 115 14.00 -22.96 0.74
C THR A 115 13.05 -22.28 1.76
N PRO A 116 12.05 -22.99 2.34
CA PRO A 116 11.13 -22.43 3.35
C PRO A 116 11.79 -21.89 4.63
N THR A 117 13.09 -22.12 4.81
CA THR A 117 13.84 -21.78 6.03
C THR A 117 14.86 -20.65 5.85
N SER A 118 15.08 -20.14 4.63
CA SER A 118 15.97 -18.98 4.46
C SER A 118 15.20 -17.68 4.72
N SER A 119 15.55 -16.98 5.81
CA SER A 119 14.97 -15.69 6.21
C SER A 119 15.43 -14.57 5.28
N THR A 120 14.88 -14.55 4.08
CA THR A 120 15.40 -13.68 3.05
C THR A 120 14.30 -12.75 2.57
N MET A 121 14.20 -11.61 3.26
CA MET A 121 13.25 -10.54 2.95
C MET A 121 13.40 -10.13 1.48
N ARG A 122 12.30 -9.94 0.75
CA ARG A 122 12.27 -9.58 -0.70
C ARG A 122 11.97 -8.10 -0.93
N LEU A 123 12.28 -7.55 -2.11
CA LEU A 123 11.84 -6.22 -2.54
C LEU A 123 10.99 -6.32 -3.82
N PHE A 124 9.79 -5.74 -3.77
CA PHE A 124 8.86 -5.64 -4.90
C PHE A 124 8.69 -4.15 -5.27
N PRO A 125 9.34 -3.67 -6.34
CA PRO A 125 9.27 -2.27 -6.72
C PRO A 125 8.07 -1.96 -7.60
N VAL A 126 7.51 -0.78 -7.39
CA VAL A 126 6.79 -0.02 -8.40
C VAL A 126 7.71 1.09 -8.90
N ILE A 127 7.65 1.36 -10.20
CA ILE A 127 8.48 2.37 -10.86
C ILE A 127 7.68 3.66 -10.97
N GLY A 128 8.29 4.78 -10.61
CA GLY A 128 7.68 6.10 -10.70
C GLY A 128 8.06 6.89 -11.96
N ASP A 129 7.53 8.11 -12.07
CA ASP A 129 7.72 8.97 -13.25
C ASP A 129 9.14 9.56 -13.32
N HIS A 130 9.79 9.77 -12.18
CA HIS A 130 11.18 10.22 -12.14
C HIS A 130 12.18 9.12 -12.53
N ASP A 131 11.78 7.85 -12.49
CA ASP A 131 12.64 6.74 -12.89
C ASP A 131 12.84 6.67 -14.42
N TRP A 132 12.11 7.47 -15.23
CA TRP A 132 12.13 7.41 -16.71
C TRP A 132 12.80 8.58 -17.40
N TRP A 133 13.16 9.66 -16.68
CA TRP A 133 13.34 10.99 -17.26
C TRP A 133 14.38 11.09 -18.41
N LYS A 134 15.34 10.17 -18.61
CA LYS A 134 16.45 10.45 -19.56
C LYS A 134 16.99 9.29 -20.42
N GLN A 135 16.13 8.58 -21.13
CA GLN A 135 16.53 7.92 -22.38
C GLN A 135 15.69 8.42 -23.57
N ASN A 136 15.84 9.71 -23.86
CA ASN A 136 15.08 10.45 -24.88
C ASN A 136 15.08 9.78 -26.26
N GLN A 137 13.91 9.29 -26.66
CA GLN A 137 13.35 9.60 -27.98
C GLN A 137 11.94 10.13 -27.79
N THR A 138 11.73 11.40 -28.14
CA THR A 138 10.39 11.98 -28.19
C THR A 138 9.70 11.53 -29.46
N ILE A 139 8.81 10.56 -29.35
CA ILE A 139 7.95 10.15 -30.47
C ILE A 139 6.69 11.02 -30.41
N PRO A 140 6.27 11.68 -31.51
CA PRO A 140 5.01 12.42 -31.56
C PRO A 140 3.83 11.51 -31.18
N ALA A 141 3.27 11.71 -29.99
CA ALA A 141 2.06 11.03 -29.55
C ALA A 141 0.93 11.29 -30.55
N ARG A 142 0.12 10.26 -30.84
CA ARG A 142 -1.11 10.46 -31.61
C ARG A 142 -2.06 11.37 -30.83
N SER A 143 -2.28 12.56 -31.36
CA SER A 143 -3.52 13.34 -31.25
C SER A 143 -4.16 13.41 -29.85
N SER A 144 -3.52 14.08 -28.89
CA SER A 144 -4.22 14.52 -27.67
C SER A 144 -3.60 15.77 -27.04
N GLY A 145 -3.42 16.85 -27.80
CA GLY A 145 -3.35 18.24 -27.31
C GLY A 145 -2.23 18.68 -26.34
N ASP A 146 -1.58 17.76 -25.64
CA ASP A 146 -0.55 17.99 -24.63
C ASP A 146 0.76 17.28 -25.03
N SER A 147 1.89 17.86 -24.63
CA SER A 147 3.26 17.59 -25.10
C SER A 147 3.62 16.11 -25.34
N PRO A 148 4.24 15.76 -26.48
CA PRO A 148 4.45 14.38 -26.92
C PRO A 148 5.86 13.87 -26.56
N GLU A 149 6.14 13.69 -25.27
CA GLU A 149 7.42 13.10 -24.85
C GLU A 149 7.16 11.72 -24.25
N ILE A 150 7.23 10.68 -25.09
CA ILE A 150 7.23 9.29 -24.65
C ILE A 150 8.64 8.94 -24.18
N TYR A 151 8.81 8.54 -22.92
CA TYR A 151 10.11 8.14 -22.40
C TYR A 151 10.33 6.63 -22.58
N LEU A 152 11.21 6.26 -23.53
CA LEU A 152 11.60 4.88 -23.81
C LEU A 152 12.98 4.58 -23.22
N MET A 153 13.30 3.31 -22.93
CA MET A 153 14.68 2.95 -22.62
C MET A 153 15.48 2.77 -23.92
N LYS A 154 16.66 3.39 -23.97
CA LYS A 154 17.66 3.22 -25.03
C LYS A 154 18.54 2.00 -24.72
N GLY A 155 18.54 1.03 -25.63
CA GLY A 155 19.26 -0.24 -25.51
C GLY A 155 18.42 -1.35 -24.88
N ASN A 156 19.09 -2.30 -24.23
CA ASN A 156 18.43 -3.44 -23.59
C ASN A 156 17.59 -2.98 -22.40
N ASP A 157 16.38 -3.55 -22.28
CA ASP A 157 15.53 -3.37 -21.11
C ASP A 157 16.18 -4.04 -19.88
N ASN A 158 17.02 -3.27 -19.18
CA ASN A 158 17.69 -3.72 -17.96
C ASN A 158 16.69 -4.04 -16.84
N TYR A 159 15.46 -3.50 -16.88
CA TYR A 159 14.43 -3.88 -15.92
C TYR A 159 13.93 -5.29 -16.18
N GLN A 160 13.60 -5.62 -17.43
CA GLN A 160 13.17 -6.97 -17.77
C GLN A 160 14.26 -8.01 -17.45
N VAL A 161 15.53 -7.65 -17.56
CA VAL A 161 16.66 -8.51 -17.16
C VAL A 161 16.78 -8.62 -15.64
N ASN A 162 16.78 -7.50 -14.91
CA ASN A 162 16.99 -7.48 -13.46
C ASN A 162 15.79 -8.02 -12.67
N PHE A 163 14.58 -7.88 -13.23
CA PHE A 163 13.31 -8.26 -12.62
C PHE A 163 12.62 -9.41 -13.34
N ALA A 164 13.35 -10.19 -14.15
CA ALA A 164 12.81 -11.30 -14.94
C ALA A 164 11.95 -12.30 -14.12
N GLY A 165 12.24 -12.45 -12.81
CA GLY A 165 11.48 -13.31 -11.90
C GLY A 165 10.08 -12.81 -11.52
N LEU A 166 9.69 -11.59 -11.91
CA LEU A 166 8.36 -11.02 -11.63
C LEU A 166 7.29 -11.43 -12.67
N ASN A 167 7.61 -12.34 -13.61
CA ASN A 167 6.67 -12.78 -14.65
C ASN A 167 6.00 -11.60 -15.37
N LEU A 168 6.81 -10.62 -15.76
CA LEU A 168 6.34 -9.47 -16.54
C LEU A 168 5.63 -9.99 -17.81
N PRO A 169 4.46 -9.42 -18.19
CA PRO A 169 3.79 -9.77 -19.43
C PRO A 169 4.77 -9.70 -20.59
N LEU A 170 4.62 -10.60 -21.57
CA LEU A 170 5.36 -10.50 -22.83
C LEU A 170 4.62 -9.51 -23.73
N ASP A 171 5.33 -8.46 -24.13
CA ASP A 171 5.04 -7.52 -25.22
C ASP A 171 3.54 -7.20 -25.45
N PRO A 172 2.98 -6.14 -24.82
CA PRO A 172 1.62 -5.70 -25.09
C PRO A 172 1.60 -5.07 -26.47
N GLN A 173 1.46 -5.89 -27.53
CA GLN A 173 1.33 -5.50 -28.95
C GLN A 173 1.61 -4.01 -29.18
N LEU A 174 2.88 -3.64 -29.05
CA LEU A 174 3.25 -2.24 -29.12
C LEU A 174 2.87 -1.71 -30.48
N ASP A 175 2.52 -0.43 -30.57
CA ASP A 175 2.46 0.22 -31.87
C ASP A 175 3.80 -0.08 -32.57
N PRO A 176 3.80 -0.73 -33.75
CA PRO A 176 5.02 -1.05 -34.49
C PRO A 176 5.90 0.18 -34.79
N GLN A 177 5.38 1.40 -34.59
CA GLN A 177 6.11 2.66 -34.70
C GLN A 177 6.89 3.07 -33.43
N LEU A 178 6.61 2.48 -32.26
CA LEU A 178 7.28 2.77 -30.99
C LEU A 178 8.53 1.89 -30.75
N GLY A 179 8.53 0.68 -31.30
CA GLY A 179 9.69 -0.21 -31.27
C GLY A 179 10.67 0.11 -32.41
N THR A 180 11.76 0.80 -32.12
CA THR A 180 12.93 0.82 -33.01
C THR A 180 13.99 -0.15 -32.45
N PRO A 181 14.95 -0.64 -33.26
CA PRO A 181 15.98 -1.59 -32.79
C PRO A 181 16.80 -1.09 -31.58
N ASP A 182 16.80 0.22 -31.33
CA ASP A 182 17.58 0.87 -30.28
C ASP A 182 16.75 1.24 -29.04
N TYR A 183 15.42 1.06 -29.04
CA TYR A 183 14.53 1.49 -27.97
C TYR A 183 13.48 0.44 -27.62
N THR A 184 13.43 0.06 -26.34
CA THR A 184 12.51 -0.97 -25.83
C THR A 184 11.54 -0.32 -24.83
N PRO A 185 10.21 -0.46 -25.02
CA PRO A 185 9.25 -0.08 -24.00
C PRO A 185 9.25 -1.13 -22.89
N CYS A 186 9.15 -0.66 -21.66
CA CYS A 186 9.24 -1.52 -20.50
C CYS A 186 7.84 -1.83 -20.01
N ILE A 187 7.55 -3.11 -19.86
CA ILE A 187 6.29 -3.59 -19.28
C ILE A 187 6.51 -3.65 -17.77
N ARG A 188 5.64 -2.96 -17.02
CA ARG A 188 5.95 -2.57 -15.63
C ARG A 188 4.88 -2.98 -14.63
N TYR A 189 3.81 -3.61 -15.11
CA TYR A 189 2.82 -4.24 -14.25
C TYR A 189 3.11 -5.75 -14.15
N TYR A 190 2.93 -6.29 -12.96
CA TYR A 190 3.19 -7.69 -12.66
C TYR A 190 2.36 -8.15 -11.47
N THR A 191 2.30 -9.46 -11.28
CA THR A 191 1.71 -10.01 -10.07
C THR A 191 2.57 -11.11 -9.47
N VAL A 192 2.64 -11.14 -8.15
CA VAL A 192 3.39 -12.12 -7.37
C VAL A 192 2.58 -12.56 -6.16
N GLN A 193 2.78 -13.80 -5.75
CA GLN A 193 2.21 -14.35 -4.52
C GLN A 193 3.31 -14.47 -3.47
N PRO A 194 3.62 -13.41 -2.70
CA PRO A 194 4.78 -13.44 -1.82
C PRO A 194 4.56 -14.34 -0.60
N ALA A 195 3.34 -14.52 -0.11
CA ALA A 195 3.10 -15.24 1.13
C ALA A 195 1.99 -16.28 0.99
N ALA A 196 2.14 -17.38 1.73
CA ALA A 196 1.13 -18.41 1.95
C ALA A 196 1.19 -18.87 3.41
N ASP A 197 0.10 -19.43 3.91
CA ASP A 197 0.09 -20.12 5.20
C ASP A 197 0.98 -21.39 5.12
N PRO A 198 2.05 -21.50 5.93
CA PRO A 198 2.93 -22.67 5.88
C PRO A 198 2.24 -23.98 6.30
N ALA A 199 1.14 -23.92 7.07
CA ALA A 199 0.45 -25.12 7.53
C ALA A 199 -0.48 -25.71 6.46
N THR A 200 -1.17 -24.86 5.71
CA THR A 200 -2.21 -25.26 4.75
C THR A 200 -1.83 -25.03 3.29
N ASN A 201 -0.73 -24.32 3.04
CA ASN A 201 -0.34 -23.80 1.73
C ASN A 201 -1.40 -22.88 1.10
N THR A 202 -2.29 -22.30 1.92
CA THR A 202 -3.28 -21.32 1.45
C THR A 202 -2.57 -20.05 1.01
N PRO A 203 -2.74 -19.60 -0.26
CA PRO A 203 -2.25 -18.30 -0.70
C PRO A 203 -2.72 -17.18 0.24
N LEU A 204 -1.78 -16.43 0.80
CA LEU A 204 -2.10 -15.40 1.79
C LEU A 204 -2.22 -14.03 1.15
N ILE A 205 -1.24 -13.65 0.35
CA ILE A 205 -1.20 -12.35 -0.34
C ILE A 205 -1.00 -12.59 -1.82
N GLN A 206 -1.83 -11.93 -2.64
CA GLN A 206 -1.54 -11.66 -4.05
C GLN A 206 -1.26 -10.17 -4.18
N LEU A 207 -0.06 -9.83 -4.65
CA LEU A 207 0.36 -8.45 -4.92
C LEU A 207 0.26 -8.19 -6.42
N PHE A 208 -0.42 -7.11 -6.81
CA PHE A 208 -0.53 -6.62 -8.18
C PHE A 208 0.15 -5.26 -8.27
N ALA A 209 1.29 -5.19 -8.94
CA ALA A 209 1.89 -3.92 -9.29
C ALA A 209 1.26 -3.42 -10.60
N LEU A 210 0.64 -2.25 -10.57
CA LEU A 210 0.11 -1.56 -11.74
C LEU A 210 1.06 -0.43 -12.13
N SER A 211 1.26 -0.25 -13.42
CA SER A 211 2.01 0.85 -14.00
C SER A 211 1.03 1.97 -14.32
N ASN A 212 1.24 3.16 -13.76
CA ASN A 212 0.29 4.26 -13.86
C ASN A 212 0.93 5.64 -14.03
N ASP A 213 1.98 5.67 -14.83
CA ASP A 213 2.63 6.89 -15.25
C ASP A 213 1.90 7.57 -16.42
N GLN A 214 2.21 8.85 -16.64
CA GLN A 214 1.72 9.64 -17.76
C GLN A 214 1.97 9.02 -19.16
N ASN A 215 2.99 8.17 -19.31
CA ASN A 215 3.34 7.52 -20.56
C ASN A 215 2.56 6.23 -20.84
N GLU A 216 1.72 5.73 -19.92
CA GLU A 216 1.01 4.45 -20.12
C GLU A 216 0.12 4.45 -21.38
N VAL A 217 -0.51 5.59 -21.69
CA VAL A 217 -1.29 5.74 -22.93
C VAL A 217 -0.39 5.66 -24.15
N ALA A 218 0.74 6.34 -24.08
CA ALA A 218 1.76 6.36 -25.11
C ALA A 218 2.41 4.99 -25.31
N LEU A 219 2.56 4.20 -24.25
CA LEU A 219 3.09 2.84 -24.26
C LEU A 219 2.04 1.80 -24.68
N GLY A 220 0.78 2.21 -24.87
CA GLY A 220 -0.32 1.33 -25.29
C GLY A 220 -0.84 0.40 -24.18
N THR A 221 -0.36 0.54 -22.94
CA THR A 221 -0.82 -0.23 -21.79
C THR A 221 -2.16 0.29 -21.25
N LEU A 222 -2.46 1.57 -21.50
CA LEU A 222 -3.74 2.23 -21.26
C LEU A 222 -4.26 2.91 -22.53
N PHE A 223 -5.57 3.17 -22.62
CA PHE A 223 -6.16 3.81 -23.79
C PHE A 223 -6.29 5.33 -23.63
N THR A 224 -6.51 5.82 -22.42
CA THR A 224 -6.60 7.25 -22.12
C THR A 224 -6.14 7.58 -20.71
N LYS A 225 -5.68 8.82 -20.52
CA LYS A 225 -5.35 9.41 -19.21
C LYS A 225 -6.58 9.93 -18.45
N ASP A 226 -7.75 9.85 -19.08
CA ASP A 226 -9.01 10.26 -18.47
C ASP A 226 -9.67 9.08 -17.75
N SER A 227 -10.47 9.38 -16.73
CA SER A 227 -11.38 8.39 -16.15
C SER A 227 -12.45 8.01 -17.18
N SER A 228 -12.19 6.92 -17.90
CA SER A 228 -13.05 6.41 -18.97
C SER A 228 -13.23 4.90 -18.84
N SER A 229 -14.43 4.42 -19.14
CA SER A 229 -14.73 2.99 -19.27
C SER A 229 -13.91 2.32 -20.38
N ASP A 230 -13.38 3.09 -21.34
CA ASP A 230 -12.50 2.55 -22.39
C ASP A 230 -11.26 1.89 -21.79
N ASN A 231 -10.75 2.42 -20.68
CA ASN A 231 -9.60 1.83 -19.99
C ASN A 231 -9.89 0.42 -19.47
N LEU A 232 -11.14 -0.02 -19.30
CA LEU A 232 -11.47 -1.42 -18.95
C LEU A 232 -11.04 -2.41 -20.04
N LEU A 233 -10.92 -1.94 -21.28
CA LEU A 233 -10.48 -2.75 -22.42
C LEU A 233 -8.99 -2.61 -22.71
N SER A 234 -8.26 -1.82 -21.91
CA SER A 234 -6.82 -1.66 -22.10
C SER A 234 -6.06 -2.94 -21.73
N PRO A 235 -4.89 -3.21 -22.35
CA PRO A 235 -4.12 -4.42 -22.08
C PRO A 235 -3.79 -4.62 -20.60
N GLN A 236 -3.41 -3.55 -19.90
CA GLN A 236 -3.09 -3.63 -18.47
C GLN A 236 -4.31 -3.96 -17.62
N ILE A 237 -5.44 -3.31 -17.88
CA ILE A 237 -6.65 -3.53 -17.06
C ILE A 237 -7.28 -4.89 -17.36
N GLN A 238 -7.25 -5.36 -18.60
CA GLN A 238 -7.66 -6.72 -18.94
C GLN A 238 -6.77 -7.78 -18.27
N TRP A 239 -5.45 -7.56 -18.28
CA TRP A 239 -4.52 -8.40 -17.54
C TRP A 239 -4.83 -8.40 -16.04
N PHE A 240 -5.04 -7.22 -15.43
CA PHE A 240 -5.36 -7.11 -14.00
C PHE A 240 -6.67 -7.80 -13.66
N THR A 241 -7.69 -7.63 -14.51
CA THR A 241 -9.00 -8.29 -14.39
C THR A 241 -8.84 -9.81 -14.37
N GLY A 242 -8.08 -10.36 -15.32
CA GLY A 242 -7.79 -11.80 -15.37
C GLY A 242 -6.99 -12.28 -14.17
N ALA A 243 -5.91 -11.59 -13.82
CA ALA A 243 -5.04 -11.95 -12.71
C ALA A 243 -5.77 -11.89 -11.35
N LEU A 244 -6.64 -10.90 -11.15
CA LEU A 244 -7.48 -10.79 -9.95
C LEU A 244 -8.53 -11.89 -9.89
N SER A 245 -9.18 -12.21 -11.02
CA SER A 245 -10.13 -13.32 -11.12
C SER A 245 -9.48 -14.65 -10.71
N ASP A 246 -8.23 -14.87 -11.15
CA ASP A 246 -7.49 -16.10 -10.88
C ASP A 246 -6.96 -16.17 -9.44
N SER A 247 -6.82 -15.03 -8.76
CA SER A 247 -6.30 -14.98 -7.39
C SER A 247 -7.12 -15.82 -6.41
N GLN A 248 -6.43 -16.72 -5.72
CA GLN A 248 -6.97 -17.50 -4.59
C GLN A 248 -6.45 -16.98 -3.25
N ALA A 249 -5.79 -15.82 -3.23
CA ALA A 249 -5.24 -15.25 -2.01
C ALA A 249 -6.33 -14.72 -1.08
N VAL A 250 -6.07 -14.80 0.23
CA VAL A 250 -6.89 -14.17 1.27
C VAL A 250 -6.89 -12.65 1.11
N TRP A 251 -5.72 -12.07 0.80
CA TRP A 251 -5.52 -10.63 0.66
C TRP A 251 -5.06 -10.28 -0.74
N ASN A 252 -5.83 -9.45 -1.45
CA ASN A 252 -5.44 -8.88 -2.73
C ASN A 252 -4.97 -7.44 -2.50
N ILE A 253 -3.70 -7.18 -2.81
CA ILE A 253 -3.06 -5.88 -2.62
C ILE A 253 -2.64 -5.35 -3.98
N VAL A 254 -3.02 -4.12 -4.29
CA VAL A 254 -2.56 -3.39 -5.47
C VAL A 254 -1.50 -2.39 -5.03
N SER A 255 -0.41 -2.28 -5.77
CA SER A 255 0.59 -1.23 -5.62
C SER A 255 0.77 -0.47 -6.92
N MET A 256 0.87 0.85 -6.85
CA MET A 256 1.09 1.72 -8.00
C MET A 256 1.90 2.95 -7.58
N HIS A 257 2.36 3.77 -8.52
CA HIS A 257 3.15 4.95 -8.16
C HIS A 257 2.22 6.12 -7.84
N GLN A 258 1.45 6.58 -8.82
CA GLN A 258 0.58 7.73 -8.61
C GLN A 258 -0.73 7.33 -7.92
N PRO A 259 -1.26 8.10 -6.96
CA PRO A 259 -2.43 7.67 -6.22
C PRO A 259 -3.75 7.93 -6.96
N PRO A 260 -4.71 6.96 -6.99
CA PRO A 260 -6.03 7.20 -7.58
C PRO A 260 -6.85 8.28 -6.85
N TYR A 261 -6.58 8.46 -5.56
CA TYR A 261 -7.22 9.44 -4.70
C TYR A 261 -6.16 10.19 -3.90
N SER A 262 -6.30 11.51 -3.82
CA SER A 262 -5.49 12.36 -2.95
C SER A 262 -6.23 13.65 -2.62
N SER A 263 -5.99 14.17 -1.41
CA SER A 263 -6.42 15.51 -1.01
C SER A 263 -5.29 16.53 -1.01
N SER A 264 -4.16 16.21 -1.67
CA SER A 264 -3.03 17.13 -1.81
C SER A 264 -3.35 18.33 -2.70
N ASN A 265 -2.68 19.47 -2.44
CA ASN A 265 -2.60 20.58 -3.40
C ASN A 265 -1.51 20.35 -4.45
N ASP A 266 -0.59 19.43 -4.18
CA ASP A 266 0.58 19.13 -4.99
C ASP A 266 0.37 17.77 -5.65
N HIS A 267 0.31 17.77 -6.98
CA HIS A 267 -0.05 16.61 -7.80
C HIS A 267 -1.51 16.14 -7.54
N GLY A 268 -2.31 16.11 -8.61
CA GLY A 268 -3.72 15.72 -8.53
C GLY A 268 -3.89 14.20 -8.44
N PRO A 269 -5.10 13.70 -8.10
CA PRO A 269 -5.39 12.28 -8.18
C PRO A 269 -5.28 11.76 -9.61
N THR A 270 -4.74 10.54 -9.75
CA THR A 270 -4.67 9.79 -11.00
C THR A 270 -6.00 9.09 -11.25
N THR A 271 -7.01 9.89 -11.60
CA THR A 271 -8.42 9.48 -11.61
C THR A 271 -8.75 8.31 -12.55
N TYR A 272 -7.94 8.05 -13.56
CA TYR A 272 -8.13 6.94 -14.49
C TYR A 272 -7.84 5.56 -13.88
N PHE A 273 -7.22 5.51 -12.69
CA PHE A 273 -7.09 4.29 -11.88
C PHE A 273 -8.14 4.16 -10.76
N GLN A 274 -9.15 5.03 -10.72
CA GLN A 274 -10.33 4.86 -9.85
C GLN A 274 -11.26 3.73 -10.32
N LEU A 275 -10.75 2.81 -11.16
CA LEU A 275 -11.44 1.63 -11.68
C LEU A 275 -11.14 0.36 -10.87
N VAL A 276 -10.22 0.39 -9.89
CA VAL A 276 -9.80 -0.81 -9.14
C VAL A 276 -10.99 -1.53 -8.50
N ASP A 277 -11.85 -0.79 -7.79
CA ASP A 277 -13.05 -1.36 -7.17
C ASP A 277 -14.06 -1.86 -8.20
N LEU A 278 -14.23 -1.15 -9.31
CA LEU A 278 -15.07 -1.61 -10.42
C LEU A 278 -14.55 -2.93 -11.00
N VAL A 279 -13.25 -3.06 -11.25
CA VAL A 279 -12.62 -4.31 -11.73
C VAL A 279 -12.86 -5.43 -10.73
N ALA A 280 -12.59 -5.19 -9.45
CA ALA A 280 -12.82 -6.17 -8.38
C ALA A 280 -14.28 -6.66 -8.36
N ASN A 281 -15.23 -5.73 -8.43
CA ASN A 281 -16.66 -6.03 -8.49
C ASN A 281 -17.04 -6.85 -9.73
N THR A 282 -16.46 -6.56 -10.91
CA THR A 282 -16.78 -7.30 -12.14
C THR A 282 -16.39 -8.78 -12.10
N VAL A 283 -15.34 -9.12 -11.35
CA VAL A 283 -14.87 -10.51 -11.18
C VAL A 283 -15.30 -11.13 -9.85
N GLY A 284 -16.12 -10.44 -9.06
CA GLY A 284 -16.61 -10.92 -7.77
C GLY A 284 -15.50 -11.13 -6.74
N LYS A 285 -14.46 -10.29 -6.78
CA LYS A 285 -13.32 -10.31 -5.85
C LYS A 285 -13.29 -9.02 -5.04
N THR A 286 -12.46 -9.01 -4.00
CA THR A 286 -12.17 -7.82 -3.21
C THR A 286 -10.69 -7.48 -3.40
N VAL A 287 -10.41 -6.22 -3.71
CA VAL A 287 -9.10 -5.62 -3.47
C VAL A 287 -9.15 -5.04 -2.06
N ASP A 288 -8.23 -5.45 -1.21
CA ASP A 288 -8.26 -5.07 0.21
C ASP A 288 -7.52 -3.76 0.45
N LEU A 289 -6.44 -3.56 -0.31
CA LEU A 289 -5.51 -2.46 -0.10
C LEU A 289 -4.93 -2.00 -1.44
N VAL A 290 -4.97 -0.69 -1.69
CA VAL A 290 -4.19 -0.01 -2.73
C VAL A 290 -3.12 0.84 -2.05
N LEU A 291 -1.87 0.62 -2.44
CA LEU A 291 -0.71 1.35 -1.96
C LEU A 291 -0.15 2.22 -3.09
N ALA A 292 0.00 3.53 -2.86
CA ALA A 292 0.56 4.47 -3.82
C ALA A 292 1.57 5.44 -3.21
N GLY A 293 2.53 5.90 -4.01
CA GLY A 293 3.58 6.88 -3.66
C GLY A 293 3.29 8.24 -4.29
N HIS A 294 4.31 8.84 -4.94
CA HIS A 294 4.30 10.07 -5.73
C HIS A 294 4.07 11.36 -4.93
N ILE A 295 3.05 11.39 -4.07
CA ILE A 295 2.73 12.56 -3.27
C ILE A 295 3.49 12.44 -1.96
N HIS A 296 4.40 13.38 -1.70
CA HIS A 296 5.28 13.42 -0.53
C HIS A 296 4.56 13.78 0.77
N SER A 297 3.57 12.96 1.11
CA SER A 297 2.76 13.00 2.32
C SER A 297 2.18 11.59 2.56
N TYR A 298 1.52 11.41 3.69
CA TYR A 298 0.76 10.20 3.97
C TYR A 298 -0.74 10.51 4.02
N GLU A 299 -1.54 9.70 3.34
CA GLU A 299 -3.00 9.75 3.42
C GLU A 299 -3.60 8.34 3.48
N ARG A 300 -4.69 8.18 4.23
CA ARG A 300 -5.56 7.01 4.16
C ARG A 300 -6.97 7.40 3.75
N PHE A 301 -7.52 6.67 2.80
CA PHE A 301 -8.88 6.83 2.30
C PHE A 301 -9.62 5.50 2.32
N GLN A 302 -10.92 5.56 2.60
CA GLN A 302 -11.87 4.45 2.55
C GLN A 302 -13.22 4.99 2.12
N ASN A 303 -14.03 4.14 1.48
CA ASN A 303 -15.35 4.53 0.95
C ASN A 303 -15.31 5.78 0.06
N VAL A 304 -14.19 5.98 -0.65
CA VAL A 304 -14.01 7.10 -1.60
C VAL A 304 -14.48 6.77 -3.00
N ASP A 305 -14.69 5.48 -3.27
CA ASP A 305 -15.30 5.00 -4.49
C ASP A 305 -16.84 4.96 -4.37
N GLN A 306 -17.50 5.30 -5.47
CA GLN A 306 -18.96 5.28 -5.60
C GLN A 306 -19.51 3.88 -5.96
N SER A 307 -18.66 2.91 -6.30
CA SER A 307 -19.09 1.54 -6.61
C SER A 307 -19.28 0.64 -5.38
N ASN A 308 -19.25 1.23 -4.16
CA ASN A 308 -19.33 0.53 -2.88
C ASN A 308 -18.18 -0.47 -2.65
N GLY A 309 -17.00 -0.17 -3.20
CA GLY A 309 -15.78 -0.95 -2.95
C GLY A 309 -15.36 -0.96 -1.49
N LEU A 310 -14.65 -2.03 -1.10
CA LEU A 310 -14.11 -2.21 0.27
C LEU A 310 -12.61 -1.89 0.35
N THR A 311 -12.04 -1.34 -0.72
CA THR A 311 -10.62 -1.06 -0.81
C THR A 311 -10.24 0.07 0.15
N THR A 312 -9.20 -0.18 0.95
CA THR A 312 -8.48 0.91 1.62
C THR A 312 -7.42 1.45 0.67
N TYR A 313 -7.41 2.75 0.42
CA TYR A 313 -6.40 3.42 -0.39
C TYR A 313 -5.42 4.15 0.50
N ILE A 314 -4.14 3.97 0.24
CA ILE A 314 -3.06 4.64 0.95
C ILE A 314 -2.19 5.41 -0.04
N VAL A 315 -1.89 6.65 0.35
CA VAL A 315 -0.81 7.46 -0.22
C VAL A 315 0.33 7.47 0.77
N ASN A 316 1.54 7.17 0.33
CA ASN A 316 2.76 7.30 1.10
C ASN A 316 3.94 7.55 0.14
N GLY A 317 4.20 8.82 -0.20
CA GLY A 317 5.42 9.24 -0.90
C GLY A 317 6.54 9.70 0.04
N THR A 318 6.51 9.30 1.32
CA THR A 318 7.39 9.89 2.36
C THR A 318 8.71 9.15 2.58
N GLY A 319 9.15 8.33 1.62
CA GLY A 319 10.26 7.37 1.79
C GLY A 319 11.65 7.99 2.01
N GLY A 320 11.81 9.31 1.87
CA GLY A 320 13.07 10.01 2.05
C GLY A 320 13.62 10.65 0.78
N THR A 321 12.74 11.09 -0.13
CA THR A 321 13.10 11.92 -1.28
C THR A 321 13.89 13.18 -0.89
N LEU A 322 14.60 13.77 -1.86
CA LEU A 322 15.27 15.06 -1.73
C LEU A 322 14.33 16.24 -1.98
N GLU A 323 13.10 15.97 -2.44
CA GLU A 323 12.08 16.98 -2.73
C GLU A 323 11.30 17.41 -1.48
N GLY A 324 10.54 18.49 -1.64
CA GLY A 324 9.71 19.05 -0.57
C GLY A 324 8.48 18.20 -0.28
N PHE A 325 7.96 18.32 0.94
CA PHE A 325 6.68 17.70 1.32
C PHE A 325 5.50 18.37 0.65
N ALA A 326 4.50 17.55 0.31
CA ALA A 326 3.24 18.00 -0.26
C ALA A 326 2.33 18.62 0.82
N SER A 327 1.64 19.70 0.47
CA SER A 327 0.59 20.31 1.28
C SER A 327 -0.78 19.70 0.97
N PHE A 328 -1.77 19.98 1.80
CA PHE A 328 -3.12 19.46 1.63
C PHE A 328 -4.15 20.55 1.39
N LYS A 329 -5.20 20.19 0.66
CA LYS A 329 -6.42 20.98 0.54
C LYS A 329 -7.07 21.17 1.91
N SER A 330 -7.82 22.26 2.04
CA SER A 330 -8.64 22.52 3.22
C SER A 330 -9.59 21.33 3.48
N VAL A 331 -9.82 21.02 4.76
CA VAL A 331 -10.83 20.02 5.17
C VAL A 331 -12.25 20.39 4.75
N THR A 332 -12.48 21.64 4.34
CA THR A 332 -13.77 22.14 3.87
C THR A 332 -13.93 22.05 2.36
N ASP A 333 -12.97 21.47 1.64
CA ASP A 333 -13.07 21.20 0.21
C ASP A 333 -14.13 20.10 -0.06
N THR A 334 -14.73 20.11 -1.25
CA THR A 334 -15.74 19.13 -1.69
C THR A 334 -15.14 17.83 -2.22
N SER A 335 -13.82 17.76 -2.40
CA SER A 335 -13.09 16.55 -2.80
C SER A 335 -13.07 15.52 -1.66
N PRO A 336 -12.92 14.20 -1.95
CA PRO A 336 -12.68 13.22 -0.91
C PRO A 336 -11.47 13.62 -0.04
N ILE A 337 -11.66 13.68 1.28
CA ILE A 337 -10.61 13.98 2.25
C ILE A 337 -10.18 12.69 2.92
N GLY A 338 -8.86 12.48 3.06
CA GLY A 338 -8.33 11.32 3.74
C GLY A 338 -8.73 11.29 5.22
N GLN A 339 -9.12 10.11 5.71
CA GLN A 339 -9.45 9.90 7.13
C GLN A 339 -8.26 10.20 8.03
N VAL A 340 -7.04 9.95 7.55
CA VAL A 340 -5.81 10.36 8.18
C VAL A 340 -4.94 11.03 7.14
N ARG A 341 -4.34 12.17 7.50
CA ARG A 341 -3.41 12.92 6.65
C ARG A 341 -2.22 13.38 7.47
N VAL A 342 -1.01 13.15 6.99
CA VAL A 342 0.24 13.53 7.66
C VAL A 342 1.20 14.10 6.63
N THR A 343 1.68 15.32 6.87
CA THR A 343 2.70 15.96 6.01
C THR A 343 3.82 16.59 6.85
N GLY A 344 5.00 16.70 6.26
CA GLY A 344 6.21 17.21 6.91
C GLY A 344 7.01 16.14 7.67
N TYR A 345 6.73 14.87 7.43
CA TYR A 345 7.39 13.73 8.07
C TYR A 345 7.83 12.74 7.00
N TYR A 346 9.08 12.28 7.08
CA TYR A 346 9.54 11.11 6.35
C TYR A 346 9.08 9.85 7.07
N GLY A 347 8.74 8.80 6.32
CA GLY A 347 8.05 7.67 6.89
C GLY A 347 8.07 6.39 6.06
N PHE A 348 7.60 5.34 6.72
CA PHE A 348 7.40 4.01 6.15
C PHE A 348 6.20 3.36 6.84
N GLN A 349 5.71 2.27 6.27
CA GLN A 349 4.67 1.46 6.88
C GLN A 349 5.15 0.04 7.15
N VAL A 350 4.55 -0.59 8.16
CA VAL A 350 4.77 -2.00 8.49
C VAL A 350 3.42 -2.70 8.55
N ALA A 351 3.28 -3.73 7.75
CA ALA A 351 2.11 -4.58 7.70
C ALA A 351 2.34 -5.86 8.51
N THR A 352 1.30 -6.31 9.21
CA THR A 352 1.23 -7.63 9.86
C THR A 352 -0.02 -8.33 9.37
N VAL A 353 0.12 -9.53 8.81
CA VAL A 353 -0.97 -10.21 8.10
C VAL A 353 -1.16 -11.63 8.62
N SER A 354 -2.43 -11.97 8.87
CA SER A 354 -2.92 -13.30 9.24
C SER A 354 -4.00 -13.76 8.25
N LEU A 355 -4.65 -14.91 8.49
CA LEU A 355 -5.76 -15.36 7.66
C LEU A 355 -7.04 -14.52 7.84
N GLN A 356 -7.11 -13.70 8.90
CA GLN A 356 -8.31 -12.94 9.26
C GLN A 356 -8.07 -11.43 9.39
N THR A 357 -6.83 -11.02 9.63
CA THR A 357 -6.47 -9.62 9.85
C THR A 357 -5.31 -9.16 8.99
N LEU A 358 -5.37 -7.91 8.52
CA LEU A 358 -4.26 -7.18 7.93
C LEU A 358 -4.14 -5.85 8.68
N THR A 359 -3.11 -5.71 9.49
CA THR A 359 -2.81 -4.46 10.23
C THR A 359 -1.69 -3.72 9.53
N LEU A 360 -1.86 -2.42 9.29
CA LEU A 360 -0.84 -1.56 8.70
C LEU A 360 -0.60 -0.35 9.59
N ALA A 361 0.66 -0.15 9.98
CA ALA A 361 1.10 0.96 10.82
C ALA A 361 2.00 1.91 10.03
N PHE A 362 1.69 3.20 9.99
CA PHE A 362 2.52 4.26 9.43
C PHE A 362 3.34 4.95 10.54
N TYR A 363 4.66 4.97 10.35
CA TYR A 363 5.62 5.61 11.24
C TYR A 363 6.25 6.82 10.54
N GLY A 364 6.28 7.97 11.22
CA GLY A 364 6.85 9.20 10.69
C GLY A 364 7.88 9.87 11.61
N SER A 365 8.84 10.57 11.02
CA SER A 365 9.86 11.37 11.70
C SER A 365 10.23 12.61 10.88
N THR A 366 10.46 13.74 11.55
CA THR A 366 11.04 14.93 10.92
C THR A 366 12.55 14.83 10.75
N ASP A 367 13.20 13.92 11.48
CA ASP A 367 14.65 13.75 11.48
C ASP A 367 15.04 12.25 11.47
N PRO A 368 14.66 11.52 10.41
CA PRO A 368 14.96 10.09 10.26
C PRO A 368 16.47 9.76 10.34
N ALA A 369 17.35 10.69 9.95
CA ALA A 369 18.80 10.46 9.94
C ALA A 369 19.38 10.31 11.36
N ASN A 370 18.91 11.15 12.31
CA ASN A 370 19.32 11.08 13.71
C ASN A 370 18.38 10.23 14.57
N ALA A 371 17.24 9.82 14.01
CA ALA A 371 16.26 8.98 14.67
C ALA A 371 16.86 7.64 15.17
N SER A 372 17.79 7.05 14.43
CA SER A 372 18.43 5.79 14.85
C SER A 372 19.44 5.95 16.02
N GLN A 373 19.73 7.18 16.45
CA GLN A 373 20.81 7.50 17.41
C GLN A 373 20.33 8.24 18.68
N ALA A 374 19.03 8.52 18.82
CA ALA A 374 18.51 9.36 19.91
C ALA A 374 18.48 8.64 21.28
N PRO A 375 19.04 9.21 22.37
CA PRO A 375 19.10 8.54 23.68
C PRO A 375 17.80 8.49 24.51
N SER A 376 16.74 9.28 24.20
CA SER A 376 15.59 9.40 25.12
C SER A 376 14.28 9.97 24.53
N GLY A 377 13.85 9.55 23.34
CA GLY A 377 12.50 9.84 22.81
C GLY A 377 12.16 8.91 21.65
N PRO A 378 10.88 8.64 21.33
CA PRO A 378 10.55 7.81 20.19
C PRO A 378 10.93 8.59 18.93
N SER A 379 12.00 8.16 18.30
CA SER A 379 12.52 8.74 17.06
C SER A 379 11.58 8.60 15.86
N TRP A 380 10.51 7.83 16.04
CA TRP A 380 9.45 7.51 15.10
C TRP A 380 8.12 7.58 15.84
N THR A 381 7.16 8.33 15.30
CA THR A 381 5.80 8.37 15.82
C THR A 381 4.93 7.46 14.97
N ALA A 382 4.20 6.53 15.60
CA ALA A 382 3.12 5.80 14.95
C ALA A 382 1.93 6.75 14.79
N PHE A 383 1.78 7.34 13.61
CA PHE A 383 0.65 8.22 13.35
C PHE A 383 -0.60 7.37 13.11
N ASP A 384 -0.58 6.45 12.16
CA ASP A 384 -1.75 5.65 11.85
C ASP A 384 -1.47 4.18 12.09
N VAL A 385 -2.40 3.47 12.72
CA VAL A 385 -2.37 2.02 12.89
C VAL A 385 -3.78 1.53 12.64
N PHE A 386 -4.04 0.98 11.46
CA PHE A 386 -5.37 0.49 11.12
C PHE A 386 -5.35 -1.00 10.81
N MET A 387 -6.48 -1.66 11.03
CA MET A 387 -6.66 -3.07 10.77
C MET A 387 -7.82 -3.29 9.80
N ILE A 388 -7.63 -4.18 8.83
CA ILE A 388 -8.70 -4.74 8.00
C ILE A 388 -9.03 -6.12 8.51
N VAL A 389 -10.32 -6.41 8.72
CA VAL A 389 -10.79 -7.71 9.21
C VAL A 389 -11.68 -8.40 8.19
N LYS A 390 -11.40 -9.69 7.96
CA LYS A 390 -12.29 -10.57 7.19
C LYS A 390 -13.58 -10.85 7.98
N PRO A 391 -14.67 -11.23 7.29
CA PRO A 391 -15.88 -11.70 7.94
C PRO A 391 -15.65 -12.80 8.98
N ASN A 392 -16.52 -12.82 9.99
CA ASN A 392 -16.55 -13.85 11.04
C ASN A 392 -15.27 -13.90 11.88
N THR A 393 -14.58 -12.76 11.98
CA THR A 393 -13.42 -12.59 12.85
C THR A 393 -13.89 -12.26 14.27
N THR A 394 -13.27 -12.87 15.27
CA THR A 394 -13.44 -12.49 16.68
C THR A 394 -12.16 -11.86 17.19
N LEU A 395 -12.23 -10.62 17.66
CA LEU A 395 -11.11 -9.89 18.26
C LEU A 395 -11.30 -9.70 19.76
N THR A 396 -10.21 -9.81 20.52
CA THR A 396 -10.17 -9.36 21.91
C THR A 396 -9.79 -7.87 21.97
N LEU A 397 -9.97 -7.26 23.15
CA LEU A 397 -9.48 -5.89 23.38
C LEU A 397 -7.95 -5.76 23.20
N GLY A 398 -7.20 -6.84 23.46
CA GLY A 398 -5.74 -6.85 23.27
C GLY A 398 -5.36 -6.79 21.79
N ASP A 399 -6.13 -7.45 20.92
CA ASP A 399 -5.87 -7.46 19.47
C ASP A 399 -6.07 -6.08 18.82
N MET A 400 -6.86 -5.22 19.45
CA MET A 400 -7.18 -3.86 18.97
C MET A 400 -6.39 -2.76 19.68
N ALA A 401 -5.44 -3.13 20.55
CA ALA A 401 -4.67 -2.15 21.31
C ALA A 401 -3.85 -1.24 20.39
N GLY A 402 -4.03 0.08 20.54
CA GLY A 402 -3.27 1.10 19.79
C GLY A 402 -3.76 1.34 18.36
N LEU A 403 -4.84 0.69 17.92
CA LEU A 403 -5.45 0.99 16.63
C LEU A 403 -6.04 2.41 16.61
N THR A 404 -5.87 3.10 15.50
CA THR A 404 -6.55 4.35 15.13
C THR A 404 -7.72 4.09 14.17
N GLY A 405 -7.78 2.92 13.54
CA GLY A 405 -8.89 2.53 12.67
C GLY A 405 -9.09 1.03 12.52
N LEU A 406 -10.32 0.60 12.23
CA LEU A 406 -10.67 -0.81 12.01
C LEU A 406 -11.77 -0.94 10.94
N LEU A 407 -11.45 -1.62 9.84
CA LEU A 407 -12.31 -1.91 8.69
C LEU A 407 -12.95 -3.28 8.81
N ILE A 408 -14.28 -3.33 8.79
CA ILE A 408 -15.04 -4.58 8.68
C ILE A 408 -15.33 -4.85 7.19
N GLN A 409 -14.98 -6.03 6.68
CA GLN A 409 -15.31 -6.45 5.32
C GLN A 409 -16.51 -7.41 5.27
N GLY A 410 -17.56 -7.14 6.03
CA GLY A 410 -18.73 -8.01 6.12
C GLY A 410 -19.60 -7.97 4.86
N VAL A 411 -20.27 -9.08 4.57
CA VAL A 411 -21.16 -9.25 3.42
C VAL A 411 -22.53 -9.69 3.92
N THR A 412 -23.58 -9.20 3.27
CA THR A 412 -24.94 -9.73 3.43
C THR A 412 -25.22 -10.72 2.32
N ASP A 413 -25.50 -11.97 2.68
CA ASP A 413 -25.82 -13.01 1.71
C ASP A 413 -27.26 -12.90 1.18
N SER A 414 -27.62 -13.76 0.23
CA SER A 414 -28.96 -13.77 -0.37
C SER A 414 -30.08 -14.16 0.61
N SER A 415 -29.75 -14.71 1.77
CA SER A 415 -30.72 -15.00 2.85
C SER A 415 -30.97 -13.80 3.76
N GLY A 416 -30.19 -12.72 3.60
CA GLY A 416 -30.22 -11.55 4.46
C GLY A 416 -29.36 -11.69 5.71
N ALA A 417 -28.57 -12.76 5.84
CA ALA A 417 -27.62 -12.92 6.92
C ALA A 417 -26.38 -12.06 6.67
N THR A 418 -26.04 -11.21 7.63
CA THR A 418 -24.88 -10.30 7.53
C THR A 418 -23.73 -10.83 8.37
N SER A 419 -22.65 -11.23 7.70
CA SER A 419 -21.38 -11.57 8.36
C SER A 419 -20.69 -10.31 8.87
N GLY A 420 -19.82 -10.44 9.87
CA GLY A 420 -19.21 -9.25 10.47
C GLY A 420 -18.10 -9.55 11.46
N LEU A 421 -17.91 -8.60 12.38
CA LEU A 421 -16.90 -8.64 13.43
C LEU A 421 -17.56 -8.95 14.78
N THR A 422 -16.95 -9.85 15.54
CA THR A 422 -17.23 -10.02 16.97
C THR A 422 -16.10 -9.42 17.78
N ILE A 423 -16.43 -8.60 18.78
CA ILE A 423 -15.49 -8.10 19.78
C ILE A 423 -15.79 -8.79 21.11
N ASP A 424 -14.85 -9.57 21.61
CA ASP A 424 -14.90 -10.16 22.96
C ASP A 424 -14.18 -9.23 23.95
N THR A 425 -14.93 -8.69 24.91
CA THR A 425 -14.41 -7.80 25.94
C THR A 425 -13.66 -8.56 27.04
N GLY A 426 -13.85 -9.88 27.17
CA GLY A 426 -13.37 -10.66 28.30
C GLY A 426 -13.86 -10.14 29.66
N GLY A 427 -15.05 -9.54 29.70
CA GLY A 427 -15.68 -9.00 30.92
C GLY A 427 -15.19 -7.60 31.33
N GLN A 428 -14.37 -6.96 30.50
CA GLN A 428 -13.72 -5.70 30.85
C GLN A 428 -14.59 -4.47 30.54
N THR A 429 -14.30 -3.38 31.25
CA THR A 429 -14.74 -2.04 30.85
C THR A 429 -13.59 -1.32 30.16
N ALA A 430 -13.76 -0.92 28.91
CA ALA A 430 -12.70 -0.34 28.10
C ALA A 430 -13.21 0.76 27.16
N THR A 431 -12.31 1.70 26.85
CA THR A 431 -12.52 2.71 25.82
C THR A 431 -11.52 2.49 24.69
N LEU A 432 -12.01 2.32 23.46
CA LEU A 432 -11.21 2.21 22.25
C LEU A 432 -11.33 3.49 21.42
N PRO A 433 -10.28 4.32 21.38
CA PRO A 433 -10.26 5.53 20.58
C PRO A 433 -9.85 5.22 19.13
N LEU A 434 -10.74 4.57 18.39
CA LEU A 434 -10.50 4.15 17.01
C LEU A 434 -11.70 4.43 16.11
N ASN A 435 -11.39 4.64 14.85
CA ASN A 435 -12.39 4.84 13.82
C ASN A 435 -12.91 3.48 13.30
N LEU A 436 -14.21 3.19 13.44
CA LEU A 436 -14.86 1.96 12.97
C LEU A 436 -15.63 2.21 11.69
N TYR A 437 -15.42 1.37 10.69
CA TYR A 437 -16.00 1.56 9.36
C TYR A 437 -16.12 0.24 8.59
N GLY A 438 -16.86 0.29 7.49
CA GLY A 438 -17.09 -0.84 6.59
C GLY A 438 -18.45 -1.51 6.79
N PRO A 439 -18.86 -2.35 5.81
CA PRO A 439 -20.09 -3.13 5.90
C PRO A 439 -19.94 -4.34 6.82
N GLY A 440 -21.07 -4.86 7.24
CA GLY A 440 -21.13 -6.06 8.09
C GLY A 440 -21.78 -5.82 9.44
N SER A 441 -22.04 -6.92 10.14
CA SER A 441 -22.52 -6.86 11.52
C SER A 441 -21.39 -6.53 12.50
N LEU A 442 -21.73 -5.89 13.61
CA LEU A 442 -20.86 -5.74 14.76
C LEU A 442 -21.55 -6.39 15.97
N THR A 443 -20.92 -7.43 16.51
CA THR A 443 -21.38 -8.08 17.73
C THR A 443 -20.36 -7.84 18.85
N VAL A 444 -20.81 -7.46 20.05
CA VAL A 444 -19.93 -7.30 21.21
C VAL A 444 -20.37 -8.23 22.32
N THR A 445 -19.43 -9.05 22.81
CA THR A 445 -19.69 -10.12 23.78
C THR A 445 -18.70 -10.08 24.95
N GLY A 446 -18.88 -10.98 25.91
CA GLY A 446 -17.93 -11.25 26.98
C GLY A 446 -18.24 -10.52 28.29
N GLY A 447 -19.28 -9.68 28.33
CA GLY A 447 -19.65 -8.87 29.50
C GLY A 447 -19.06 -7.45 29.51
N GLY A 448 -19.28 -6.71 30.59
CA GLY A 448 -18.65 -5.40 30.80
C GLY A 448 -19.20 -4.26 29.94
N THR A 449 -18.39 -3.23 29.70
CA THR A 449 -18.77 -2.06 28.91
C THR A 449 -17.68 -1.69 27.92
N LEU A 450 -17.98 -1.78 26.62
CA LEU A 450 -17.10 -1.28 25.58
C LEU A 450 -17.57 0.11 25.12
N THR A 451 -16.70 1.11 25.22
CA THR A 451 -16.92 2.42 24.62
C THR A 451 -16.00 2.60 23.42
N VAL A 452 -16.54 2.91 22.25
CA VAL A 452 -15.77 3.25 21.06
C VAL A 452 -15.96 4.73 20.75
N THR A 453 -14.84 5.45 20.64
CA THR A 453 -14.79 6.89 20.32
C THR A 453 -13.94 7.11 19.08
N ALA A 454 -14.06 8.29 18.45
CA ALA A 454 -13.19 8.63 17.33
C ALA A 454 -11.71 8.63 17.77
N ALA A 455 -10.82 8.29 16.84
CA ALA A 455 -9.39 8.39 17.07
C ALA A 455 -8.99 9.86 17.26
N PRO A 456 -8.36 10.23 18.39
CA PRO A 456 -7.93 11.59 18.63
C PRO A 456 -6.70 11.91 17.79
N VAL A 457 -6.60 13.16 17.35
CA VAL A 457 -5.33 13.66 16.80
C VAL A 457 -4.27 13.60 17.91
N PRO A 458 -3.08 13.02 17.66
CA PRO A 458 -2.00 12.97 18.65
C PRO A 458 -1.66 14.35 19.22
N THR A 459 -1.45 14.43 20.53
CA THR A 459 -1.11 15.69 21.21
C THR A 459 0.31 16.15 20.82
N GLY A 460 0.52 17.46 20.74
CA GLY A 460 1.82 18.05 20.38
C GLY A 460 2.07 18.18 18.87
N PHE A 461 1.11 17.79 18.02
CA PHE A 461 1.19 17.94 16.57
C PHE A 461 0.28 19.06 16.07
N LYS A 462 0.73 19.80 15.04
CA LYS A 462 -0.08 20.84 14.41
C LYS A 462 -1.24 20.20 13.64
N GLN A 463 -2.44 20.71 13.83
CA GLN A 463 -3.60 20.24 13.08
C GLN A 463 -3.63 20.85 11.69
N ASN A 464 -3.91 20.02 10.68
CA ASN A 464 -4.01 20.48 9.29
C ASN A 464 -5.37 21.13 9.00
N THR A 465 -5.57 22.33 9.53
CA THR A 465 -6.76 23.16 9.28
C THR A 465 -6.52 24.30 8.29
N ASP A 466 -5.26 24.64 8.03
CA ASP A 466 -4.84 25.83 7.27
C ASP A 466 -3.81 25.52 6.17
N GLY A 467 -3.52 24.24 5.91
CA GLY A 467 -2.52 23.81 4.93
C GLY A 467 -1.06 23.95 5.40
N SER A 468 -0.81 24.21 6.68
CA SER A 468 0.55 24.31 7.22
C SER A 468 1.32 22.98 7.19
N ILE A 469 2.66 23.06 7.15
CA ILE A 469 3.59 21.93 7.20
C ILE A 469 4.61 22.18 8.34
N PRO A 470 4.94 21.18 9.19
CA PRO A 470 4.32 19.86 9.29
C PRO A 470 2.90 19.94 9.86
N SER A 471 2.02 19.02 9.49
CA SER A 471 0.67 18.93 10.05
C SER A 471 0.07 17.54 9.96
N VAL A 472 -0.94 17.31 10.81
CA VAL A 472 -1.63 16.03 10.98
C VAL A 472 -3.14 16.27 11.05
N TYR A 473 -3.93 15.36 10.49
CA TYR A 473 -5.39 15.39 10.57
C TYR A 473 -5.96 13.99 10.71
N TYR A 474 -7.00 13.87 11.54
CA TYR A 474 -7.82 12.67 11.69
C TYR A 474 -9.27 13.09 11.53
N GLU A 475 -10.00 12.41 10.67
CA GLU A 475 -11.44 12.58 10.56
C GLU A 475 -12.10 12.25 11.90
N GLN A 476 -12.90 13.22 12.39
CA GLN A 476 -13.64 13.12 13.65
C GLN A 476 -15.13 12.86 13.41
N THR A 477 -15.60 12.98 12.17
CA THR A 477 -16.98 12.70 11.77
C THR A 477 -17.10 11.23 11.41
N GLN A 478 -17.81 10.46 12.23
CA GLN A 478 -17.89 9.00 12.12
C GLN A 478 -19.35 8.57 11.96
N THR A 479 -19.62 7.59 11.09
CA THR A 479 -20.96 7.00 10.89
C THR A 479 -21.12 5.60 11.52
N GLY A 480 -20.04 5.03 12.08
CA GLY A 480 -20.05 3.66 12.59
C GLY A 480 -20.13 2.59 11.48
N PRO A 481 -20.23 1.29 11.84
CA PRO A 481 -20.44 0.24 10.85
C PRO A 481 -21.83 0.39 10.22
N THR A 482 -21.97 0.00 8.95
CA THR A 482 -23.23 0.21 8.21
C THR A 482 -24.24 -0.93 8.36
N GLY A 483 -23.89 -2.02 9.05
CA GLY A 483 -24.77 -3.17 9.28
C GLY A 483 -25.32 -3.29 10.71
N PRO A 484 -25.94 -4.45 11.04
CA PRO A 484 -26.58 -4.67 12.34
C PRO A 484 -25.57 -4.61 13.50
N ILE A 485 -25.98 -3.99 14.61
CA ILE A 485 -25.20 -3.91 15.85
C ILE A 485 -25.90 -4.71 16.94
N ALA A 486 -25.18 -5.60 17.62
CA ALA A 486 -25.70 -6.45 18.67
C ALA A 486 -24.75 -6.57 19.86
N THR A 487 -25.31 -6.86 21.03
CA THR A 487 -24.61 -7.18 22.27
C THR A 487 -25.15 -8.47 22.86
N ASP A 488 -24.33 -9.22 23.61
CA ASP A 488 -24.84 -10.32 24.43
C ASP A 488 -25.63 -9.81 25.66
N SER A 489 -26.10 -10.73 26.51
CA SER A 489 -26.93 -10.40 27.67
C SER A 489 -26.17 -9.77 28.84
N GLN A 490 -24.84 -9.63 28.72
CA GLN A 490 -23.97 -9.12 29.78
C GLN A 490 -23.16 -7.89 29.34
N THR A 491 -23.15 -7.55 28.05
CA THR A 491 -22.32 -6.48 27.49
C THR A 491 -23.12 -5.21 27.20
N THR A 492 -22.58 -4.07 27.64
CA THR A 492 -23.01 -2.75 27.15
C THR A 492 -22.03 -2.26 26.09
N LEU A 493 -22.52 -1.77 24.95
CA LEU A 493 -21.71 -1.07 23.95
C LEU A 493 -22.14 0.41 23.90
N VAL A 494 -21.16 1.31 23.94
CA VAL A 494 -21.34 2.73 23.66
C VAL A 494 -20.55 3.06 22.41
N LEU A 495 -21.24 3.27 21.29
CA LEU A 495 -20.61 3.54 20.01
C LEU A 495 -20.86 5.00 19.61
N TYR A 496 -19.80 5.82 19.59
CA TYR A 496 -19.85 7.24 19.24
C TYR A 496 -20.97 8.02 19.96
N GLY A 497 -21.19 7.70 21.24
CA GLY A 497 -22.22 8.33 22.08
C GLY A 497 -23.61 7.68 22.03
N THR A 498 -23.81 6.67 21.17
CA THR A 498 -25.05 5.88 21.13
C THR A 498 -24.92 4.63 22.01
N ASN A 499 -25.86 4.43 22.92
CA ASN A 499 -25.87 3.29 23.84
C ASN A 499 -26.64 2.10 23.25
N TYR A 500 -26.01 0.93 23.28
CA TYR A 500 -26.57 -0.38 22.97
C TYR A 500 -26.55 -1.20 24.27
N PRO A 501 -27.67 -1.28 25.00
CA PRO A 501 -27.72 -2.01 26.27
C PRO A 501 -27.55 -3.52 26.03
N PRO A 502 -27.24 -4.30 27.09
CA PRO A 502 -27.24 -5.75 26.99
C PRO A 502 -28.57 -6.23 26.41
N SER A 503 -28.51 -7.16 25.46
CA SER A 503 -29.74 -7.75 24.94
C SER A 503 -30.47 -8.42 26.10
N ALA A 504 -31.73 -8.01 26.34
CA ALA A 504 -32.58 -8.79 27.22
C ALA A 504 -32.65 -10.19 26.61
N GLU A 505 -32.31 -11.25 27.36
CA GLU A 505 -32.66 -12.59 26.93
C GLU A 505 -34.14 -12.55 26.54
N ASN A 506 -34.46 -12.78 25.27
CA ASN A 506 -35.84 -13.03 24.89
C ASN A 506 -35.89 -14.26 23.97
N PRO A 507 -36.68 -15.28 24.33
CA PRO A 507 -36.65 -16.59 23.70
C PRO A 507 -37.45 -16.53 22.40
N ALA A 508 -36.84 -16.92 21.29
CA ALA A 508 -37.48 -17.68 20.22
C ALA A 508 -36.46 -17.96 19.10
N ALA A 509 -36.06 -19.22 18.99
CA ALA A 509 -35.71 -19.77 17.69
C ALA A 509 -36.88 -19.53 16.71
N PRO A 510 -36.62 -19.38 15.39
CA PRO A 510 -37.71 -19.32 14.42
C PRO A 510 -38.53 -20.60 14.53
N ALA A 511 -39.83 -20.46 14.79
CA ALA A 511 -40.76 -21.57 14.68
C ALA A 511 -41.13 -21.75 13.20
N GLY A 512 -40.93 -22.98 12.69
CA GLY A 512 -41.52 -23.47 11.44
C GLY A 512 -40.53 -23.68 10.31
#